data_AF-Q28HE0-F1
#
_entry.id   AF-Q28HE0-F1
#
_cell.length_a   1.000
_cell.length_b   1.000
_cell.length_c   1.000
_cell.angle_alpha   90.00
_cell.angle_beta   90.00
_cell.angle_gamma   90.00
#
_symmetry.space_group_name_H-M   'P 1'
#
loop_
_entity.id
_entity.type
_entity.pdbx_description
1 polymer ?
#
loop_
_entity_poly.entity_id
_entity_poly.type
_entity_poly.pdbx_seq_one_letter_code
_entity_poly.pdbx_strand_id
1 'polypeptide(L)'
;MAGGRGNALLPIELSPQGGLRPTPPACDPPETYSHRQENELEVLESIYSGDFADLRKNSAWKVQQPPEVIIALRPQGNEVHVKVDLWVKCPQNYPDVPPEIKLKNIQGLSNENVNSLTSSLEDLAKQLCGEVMIYQLADHVQCFLTEYNHPPPKSFHEEMLKNLQKQQEKLALEEERRMQEIKMKEEQTRREILNEIQKREEEKKEEKRRKEVAKQERIENANLMCQENVNKINNTGKTTTAASDGSLPDHGGTNRNRPHSAGRSKRDRQYSVCLTDDSTPFEVLTFDIGCSGQIVVHRGKCLGKDELLGKSVYNGLETASGHFVVIYEWVLQWQKKMGKFLTNQ
;
A
#
# COMPACT_ATOMS: atom_id res chain seq x y z
N MET A 1 -66.89 124.80 -6.95
CA MET A 1 -65.45 124.69 -7.29
C MET A 1 -64.88 123.58 -6.42
N ALA A 2 -64.78 122.36 -6.95
CA ALA A 2 -63.53 121.74 -7.46
C ALA A 2 -62.49 121.56 -6.33
N GLY A 3 -61.96 120.39 -6.00
CA GLY A 3 -62.06 118.97 -6.40
C GLY A 3 -61.52 118.15 -5.20
N GLY A 4 -61.33 116.84 -5.17
CA GLY A 4 -61.44 115.71 -6.07
C GLY A 4 -60.88 114.53 -5.26
N ARG A 5 -61.64 113.44 -5.13
CA ARG A 5 -61.28 112.21 -4.40
C ARG A 5 -60.41 111.31 -5.29
N GLY A 6 -59.47 110.56 -4.70
CA GLY A 6 -58.74 109.50 -5.39
C GLY A 6 -57.96 108.59 -4.44
N ASN A 7 -58.56 107.44 -4.10
CA ASN A 7 -57.93 106.26 -3.50
C ASN A 7 -57.54 105.31 -4.66
N ALA A 8 -56.32 104.78 -4.70
CA ALA A 8 -55.93 103.55 -5.45
C ALA A 8 -54.52 103.11 -5.00
N LEU A 9 -54.40 101.98 -4.29
CA LEU A 9 -54.04 100.64 -4.80
C LEU A 9 -52.58 100.50 -5.29
N LEU A 10 -51.83 99.66 -4.58
CA LEU A 10 -50.52 99.10 -4.93
C LEU A 10 -50.58 98.32 -6.25
N PRO A 11 -49.52 98.39 -7.10
CA PRO A 11 -49.27 97.38 -8.12
C PRO A 11 -48.16 96.39 -7.74
N ILE A 12 -48.34 95.21 -8.31
CA ILE A 12 -47.65 93.92 -8.17
C ILE A 12 -46.34 93.88 -8.98
N GLU A 13 -45.39 93.06 -8.49
CA GLU A 13 -44.24 92.36 -9.11
C GLU A 13 -43.61 92.81 -10.45
N LEU A 14 -42.28 92.70 -10.52
CA LEU A 14 -41.60 91.78 -11.47
C LEU A 14 -40.10 91.67 -11.12
N SER A 15 -39.67 90.49 -10.66
CA SER A 15 -38.27 90.10 -10.50
C SER A 15 -37.62 89.82 -11.86
N PRO A 16 -36.35 90.23 -12.12
CA PRO A 16 -35.66 89.83 -13.34
C PRO A 16 -35.03 88.45 -13.21
N GLN A 17 -35.13 87.74 -14.33
CA GLN A 17 -34.86 86.32 -14.55
C GLN A 17 -33.46 85.83 -14.18
N GLY A 18 -33.41 84.57 -13.75
CA GLY A 18 -32.24 83.85 -13.32
C GLY A 18 -31.30 83.43 -14.47
N GLY A 19 -30.02 83.69 -14.26
CA GLY A 19 -28.95 82.99 -14.94
C GLY A 19 -28.74 81.63 -14.28
N LEU A 20 -29.00 80.55 -15.03
CA LEU A 20 -28.60 79.19 -14.68
C LEU A 20 -27.07 79.10 -14.66
N ARG A 21 -26.48 79.17 -13.47
CA ARG A 21 -25.14 78.59 -13.23
C ARG A 21 -25.31 77.06 -13.19
N PRO A 22 -24.53 76.28 -13.95
CA PRO A 22 -24.47 74.84 -13.73
C PRO A 22 -23.88 74.60 -12.33
N THR A 23 -24.70 74.02 -11.45
CA THR A 23 -24.23 73.44 -10.19
C THR A 23 -23.22 72.34 -10.54
N PRO A 24 -22.02 72.31 -9.93
CA PRO A 24 -21.14 71.16 -10.06
C PRO A 24 -21.90 69.91 -9.61
N PRO A 25 -21.67 68.74 -10.23
CA PRO A 25 -22.29 67.50 -9.79
C PRO A 25 -22.00 67.34 -8.30
N ALA A 26 -23.04 67.08 -7.52
CA ALA A 26 -22.87 66.74 -6.11
C ALA A 26 -21.87 65.58 -6.05
N CYS A 27 -20.66 65.85 -5.53
CA CYS A 27 -19.76 64.77 -5.17
C CYS A 27 -20.56 63.87 -4.23
N ASP A 28 -20.66 62.60 -4.58
CA ASP A 28 -21.15 61.58 -3.67
C ASP A 28 -20.45 61.76 -2.30
N PRO A 29 -21.18 61.65 -1.18
CA PRO A 29 -20.56 61.76 0.13
C PRO A 29 -19.39 60.75 0.20
N PRO A 30 -18.22 61.14 0.75
CA PRO A 30 -17.08 60.25 0.83
C PRO A 30 -17.51 58.98 1.56
N GLU A 31 -17.37 57.83 0.89
CA GLU A 31 -17.63 56.55 1.50
C GLU A 31 -16.81 56.43 2.78
N THR A 32 -17.48 56.11 3.89
CA THR A 32 -16.80 55.96 5.18
C THR A 32 -15.90 54.72 5.13
N TYR A 33 -14.75 54.73 5.82
CA TYR A 33 -13.86 53.57 5.92
C TYR A 33 -14.60 52.27 6.30
N SER A 34 -15.54 52.36 7.23
CA SER A 34 -16.40 51.23 7.60
C SER A 34 -17.21 50.69 6.42
N HIS A 35 -17.75 51.53 5.56
CA HIS A 35 -18.51 51.08 4.38
C HIS A 35 -17.60 50.34 3.39
N ARG A 36 -16.42 50.90 3.13
CA ARG A 36 -15.41 50.27 2.25
C ARG A 36 -14.95 48.91 2.79
N GLN A 37 -14.71 48.83 4.11
CA GLN A 37 -14.37 47.59 4.80
C GLN A 37 -15.48 46.55 4.68
N GLU A 38 -16.73 46.86 5.06
CA GLU A 38 -17.83 45.89 4.98
C GLU A 38 -18.08 45.40 3.55
N ASN A 39 -17.98 46.30 2.55
CA ASN A 39 -18.13 45.92 1.14
C ASN A 39 -17.05 44.92 0.70
N GLU A 40 -15.80 45.13 1.09
CA GLU A 40 -14.72 44.16 0.81
C GLU A 40 -15.01 42.81 1.48
N LEU A 41 -15.47 42.81 2.73
CA LEU A 41 -15.78 41.57 3.46
C LEU A 41 -16.92 40.78 2.82
N GLU A 42 -17.95 41.44 2.33
CA GLU A 42 -19.05 40.80 1.59
C GLU A 42 -18.54 40.15 0.30
N VAL A 43 -17.67 40.84 -0.44
CA VAL A 43 -17.03 40.29 -1.63
C VAL A 43 -16.16 39.06 -1.28
N LEU A 44 -15.38 39.14 -0.21
CA LEU A 44 -14.54 38.02 0.25
C LEU A 44 -15.37 36.82 0.71
N GLU A 45 -16.47 37.05 1.44
CA GLU A 45 -17.42 36.02 1.85
C GLU A 45 -18.03 35.33 0.62
N SER A 46 -18.29 36.07 -0.46
CA SER A 46 -18.75 35.48 -1.72
C SER A 46 -17.67 34.67 -2.45
N ILE A 47 -16.43 35.15 -2.49
CA ILE A 47 -15.32 34.50 -3.22
C ILE A 47 -14.89 33.21 -2.51
N TYR A 48 -14.65 33.28 -1.21
CA TYR A 48 -14.06 32.19 -0.43
C TYR A 48 -15.11 31.32 0.26
N SER A 49 -16.35 31.80 0.39
CA SER A 49 -17.48 31.05 0.94
C SER A 49 -17.10 30.34 2.26
N GLY A 50 -16.99 29.00 2.26
CA GLY A 50 -16.68 28.21 3.46
C GLY A 50 -15.25 28.34 3.99
N ASP A 51 -14.34 28.96 3.24
CA ASP A 51 -12.95 29.20 3.65
C ASP A 51 -12.75 30.58 4.33
N PHE A 52 -13.80 31.41 4.43
CA PHE A 52 -13.75 32.73 5.07
C PHE A 52 -14.49 32.74 6.41
N ALA A 53 -13.88 33.39 7.42
CA ALA A 53 -14.47 33.57 8.74
C ALA A 53 -14.26 34.99 9.26
N ASP A 54 -15.36 35.73 9.48
CA ASP A 54 -15.35 37.00 10.22
C ASP A 54 -15.44 36.72 11.73
N LEU A 55 -14.38 37.08 12.45
CA LEU A 55 -14.24 36.83 13.89
C LEU A 55 -15.06 37.79 14.75
N ARG A 56 -15.57 38.90 14.19
CA ARG A 56 -16.44 39.85 14.91
C ARG A 56 -17.82 39.26 15.21
N LYS A 57 -18.29 38.32 14.39
CA LYS A 57 -19.61 37.66 14.56
C LYS A 57 -19.71 36.88 15.89
N ASN A 58 -18.60 36.64 16.59
CA ASN A 58 -18.55 35.97 17.91
C ASN A 58 -18.71 36.92 19.12
N SER A 59 -18.73 38.24 18.91
CA SER A 59 -18.84 39.23 20.00
C SER A 59 -20.29 39.51 20.38
N ALA A 60 -20.72 39.13 21.59
CA ALA A 60 -22.08 39.32 22.09
C ALA A 60 -22.54 40.79 22.28
N TRP A 61 -21.68 41.77 21.99
CA TRP A 61 -21.93 43.20 22.21
C TRP A 61 -21.72 43.98 20.91
N LYS A 62 -22.72 44.79 20.53
CA LYS A 62 -22.72 45.67 19.33
C LYS A 62 -21.76 46.87 19.48
N VAL A 63 -20.51 46.62 19.80
CA VAL A 63 -19.45 47.63 19.80
C VAL A 63 -18.79 47.59 18.43
N GLN A 64 -18.56 48.75 17.80
CA GLN A 64 -17.79 48.85 16.56
C GLN A 64 -16.36 48.34 16.81
N GLN A 65 -16.11 47.09 16.45
CA GLN A 65 -14.79 46.49 16.49
C GLN A 65 -14.16 46.54 15.09
N PRO A 66 -12.84 46.79 15.01
CA PRO A 66 -12.11 46.69 13.75
C PRO A 66 -12.34 45.30 13.12
N PRO A 67 -12.56 45.22 11.80
CA PRO A 67 -12.66 43.96 11.08
C PRO A 67 -11.50 43.02 11.39
N GLU A 68 -11.82 41.79 11.81
CA GLU A 68 -10.83 40.74 12.06
C GLU A 68 -11.30 39.47 11.36
N VAL A 69 -10.53 39.00 10.39
CA VAL A 69 -10.92 37.89 9.52
C VAL A 69 -9.84 36.83 9.41
N ILE A 70 -10.28 35.61 9.11
CA ILE A 70 -9.42 34.49 8.72
C ILE A 70 -9.88 33.95 7.37
N ILE A 71 -8.91 33.72 6.48
CA ILE A 71 -9.13 33.08 5.19
C ILE A 71 -8.25 31.84 5.09
N ALA A 72 -8.85 30.66 4.94
CA ALA A 72 -8.15 29.39 4.75
C ALA A 72 -7.71 29.26 3.28
N LEU A 73 -6.40 29.39 3.04
CA LEU A 73 -5.83 29.43 1.70
C LEU A 73 -5.13 28.12 1.35
N ARG A 74 -5.32 27.72 0.09
CA ARG A 74 -4.84 26.46 -0.49
C ARG A 74 -4.24 26.75 -1.87
N PRO A 75 -3.25 25.95 -2.32
CA PRO A 75 -2.68 26.08 -3.66
C PRO A 75 -3.74 25.80 -4.72
N GLN A 76 -3.58 26.42 -5.89
CA GLN A 76 -4.48 26.25 -7.01
C GLN A 76 -4.16 24.90 -7.70
N GLY A 77 -4.96 23.86 -7.42
CA GLY A 77 -4.78 22.54 -8.02
C GLY A 77 -5.49 21.40 -7.27
N ASN A 78 -5.36 20.18 -7.81
CA ASN A 78 -6.00 18.99 -7.22
C ASN A 78 -5.22 18.41 -6.03
N GLU A 79 -3.89 18.60 -6.00
CA GLU A 79 -3.02 18.11 -4.95
C GLU A 79 -2.70 19.24 -3.97
N VAL A 80 -3.01 19.04 -2.69
CA VAL A 80 -2.82 20.05 -1.65
C VAL A 80 -1.89 19.49 -0.58
N HIS A 81 -0.62 19.87 -0.64
CA HIS A 81 0.40 19.52 0.35
C HIS A 81 0.68 20.65 1.33
N VAL A 82 0.33 21.87 0.95
CA VAL A 82 0.53 23.09 1.75
C VAL A 82 -0.80 23.79 2.04
N LYS A 83 -0.94 24.33 3.26
CA LYS A 83 -2.13 25.09 3.70
C LYS A 83 -1.72 26.20 4.65
N VAL A 84 -2.37 27.35 4.55
CA VAL A 84 -2.13 28.49 5.44
C VAL A 84 -3.43 29.24 5.69
N ASP A 85 -3.65 29.64 6.94
CA ASP A 85 -4.74 30.53 7.30
C ASP A 85 -4.21 31.97 7.36
N LEU A 86 -4.68 32.82 6.46
CA LEU A 86 -4.38 34.25 6.44
C LEU A 86 -5.28 34.97 7.44
N TRP A 87 -4.70 35.43 8.54
CA TRP A 87 -5.37 36.26 9.54
C TRP A 87 -5.09 37.73 9.24
N VAL A 88 -6.14 38.53 9.17
CA VAL A 88 -6.05 39.96 8.85
C VAL A 88 -6.89 40.75 9.85
N LYS A 89 -6.30 41.80 10.42
CA LYS A 89 -6.98 42.76 11.28
C LYS A 89 -6.86 44.17 10.74
N CYS A 90 -7.99 44.77 10.38
CA CYS A 90 -8.04 46.07 9.73
C CYS A 90 -8.11 47.18 10.78
N PRO A 91 -7.19 48.18 10.78
CA PRO A 91 -7.36 49.37 11.59
C PRO A 91 -8.58 50.20 11.12
N GLN A 92 -9.04 51.13 11.95
CA GLN A 92 -10.18 52.01 11.60
C GLN A 92 -9.94 52.83 10.33
N ASN A 93 -8.68 53.13 10.02
CA ASN A 93 -8.25 53.93 8.88
C ASN A 93 -7.88 53.07 7.65
N TYR A 94 -8.12 51.77 7.68
CA TYR A 94 -7.94 50.92 6.50
C TYR A 94 -8.93 51.33 5.40
N PRO A 95 -8.52 51.44 4.12
CA PRO A 95 -7.26 50.96 3.52
C PRO A 95 -6.08 51.96 3.46
N ASP A 96 -6.18 53.15 4.03
CA ASP A 96 -5.09 54.14 3.98
C ASP A 96 -3.89 53.72 4.85
N VAL A 97 -4.16 52.93 5.89
CA VAL A 97 -3.16 52.29 6.74
C VAL A 97 -3.22 50.78 6.51
N PRO A 98 -2.07 50.09 6.33
CA PRO A 98 -2.06 48.66 6.05
C PRO A 98 -2.64 47.87 7.23
N PRO A 99 -3.28 46.72 6.96
CA PRO A 99 -3.82 45.87 7.99
C PRO A 99 -2.71 45.11 8.72
N GLU A 100 -3.00 44.62 9.93
CA GLU A 100 -2.13 43.69 10.63
C GLU A 100 -2.32 42.29 10.02
N ILE A 101 -1.23 41.68 9.54
CA ILE A 101 -1.24 40.41 8.82
C ILE A 101 -0.51 39.36 9.64
N LYS A 102 -1.12 38.17 9.80
CA LYS A 102 -0.47 37.00 10.43
C LYS A 102 -0.83 35.73 9.67
N LEU A 103 0.13 34.83 9.55
CA LEU A 103 -0.07 33.50 8.99
C LEU A 103 -0.25 32.48 10.12
N LYS A 104 -1.39 31.79 10.14
CA LYS A 104 -1.76 30.78 11.15
C LYS A 104 -1.94 29.40 10.50
N ASN A 105 -1.96 28.34 11.31
CA ASN A 105 -2.22 26.95 10.91
C ASN A 105 -1.40 26.48 9.68
N ILE A 106 -0.14 26.91 9.59
CA ILE A 106 0.73 26.63 8.46
C ILE A 106 1.06 25.13 8.40
N GLN A 107 0.88 24.54 7.22
CA GLN A 107 1.22 23.15 6.91
C GLN A 107 2.05 23.09 5.63
N GLY A 108 3.11 22.28 5.64
CA GLY A 108 3.90 21.97 4.45
C GLY A 108 4.87 23.06 3.97
N LEU A 109 4.97 24.21 4.65
CA LEU A 109 5.97 25.24 4.37
C LEU A 109 7.13 25.20 5.37
N SER A 110 8.34 25.49 4.90
CA SER A 110 9.50 25.73 5.77
C SER A 110 9.40 27.07 6.48
N ASN A 111 10.04 27.21 7.64
CA ASN A 111 10.04 28.46 8.40
C ASN A 111 10.65 29.63 7.59
N GLU A 112 11.63 29.36 6.74
CA GLU A 112 12.23 30.35 5.85
C GLU A 112 11.21 30.89 4.83
N ASN A 113 10.43 30.00 4.22
CA ASN A 113 9.37 30.37 3.28
C ASN A 113 8.26 31.16 3.98
N VAL A 114 7.88 30.79 5.21
CA VAL A 114 6.91 31.53 6.01
C VAL A 114 7.38 32.96 6.29
N ASN A 115 8.65 33.13 6.67
CA ASN A 115 9.22 34.45 6.94
C ASN A 115 9.32 35.30 5.66
N SER A 116 9.71 34.67 4.54
CA SER A 116 9.75 35.32 3.23
C SER A 116 8.37 35.77 2.78
N LEU A 117 7.36 34.90 2.90
CA LEU A 117 5.96 35.21 2.57
C LEU A 117 5.41 36.33 3.46
N THR A 118 5.66 36.28 4.77
CA THR A 118 5.21 37.32 5.71
C THR A 118 5.81 38.68 5.34
N SER A 119 7.12 38.74 5.07
CA SER A 119 7.80 39.98 4.67
C SER A 119 7.25 40.51 3.33
N SER A 120 7.03 39.62 2.37
CA SER A 120 6.45 39.98 1.07
C SER A 120 5.02 40.52 1.20
N LEU A 121 4.21 39.99 2.12
CA LEU A 121 2.85 40.47 2.37
C LEU A 121 2.84 41.84 3.04
N GLU A 122 3.74 42.07 3.99
CA GLU A 122 3.88 43.38 4.64
C GLU A 122 4.30 44.47 3.64
N ASP A 123 5.20 44.15 2.71
CA ASP A 123 5.61 45.10 1.67
C ASP A 123 4.52 45.31 0.61
N LEU A 124 3.81 44.25 0.21
CA LEU A 124 2.66 44.35 -0.69
C LEU A 124 1.53 45.20 -0.07
N ALA A 125 1.25 45.03 1.22
CA ALA A 125 0.25 45.83 1.93
C ALA A 125 0.60 47.33 1.94
N LYS A 126 1.88 47.68 2.14
CA LYS A 126 2.35 49.08 2.08
C LYS A 126 2.21 49.68 0.68
N GLN A 127 2.39 48.87 -0.37
CA GLN A 127 2.26 49.31 -1.77
C GLN A 127 0.81 49.53 -2.18
N LEU A 128 -0.12 48.76 -1.61
CA LEU A 128 -1.55 48.80 -1.93
C LEU A 128 -2.35 49.78 -1.06
N CYS A 129 -1.70 50.52 -0.15
CA CYS A 129 -2.37 51.52 0.68
C CYS A 129 -3.18 52.53 -0.17
N GLY A 130 -4.40 52.82 0.30
CA GLY A 130 -5.36 53.71 -0.36
C GLY A 130 -6.55 52.97 -1.01
N GLU A 131 -6.39 51.70 -1.34
CA GLU A 131 -7.46 50.84 -1.87
C GLU A 131 -7.58 49.52 -1.09
N VAL A 132 -8.77 48.92 -1.13
CA VAL A 132 -9.03 47.61 -0.51
C VAL A 132 -8.12 46.54 -1.14
N MET A 133 -7.52 45.69 -0.31
CA MET A 133 -6.32 44.91 -0.65
C MET A 133 -6.30 43.47 -0.12
N ILE A 134 -7.27 43.05 0.70
CA ILE A 134 -7.27 41.72 1.34
C ILE A 134 -7.33 40.62 0.29
N TYR A 135 -8.13 40.80 -0.78
CA TYR A 135 -8.20 39.84 -1.87
C TYR A 135 -6.85 39.68 -2.57
N GLN A 136 -6.14 40.77 -2.85
CA GLN A 136 -4.83 40.77 -3.49
C GLN A 136 -3.78 40.10 -2.59
N LEU A 137 -3.85 40.32 -1.27
CA LEU A 137 -3.00 39.61 -0.33
C LEU A 137 -3.29 38.10 -0.34
N ALA A 138 -4.56 37.70 -0.37
CA ALA A 138 -4.95 36.30 -0.42
C ALA A 138 -4.52 35.63 -1.74
N ASP A 139 -4.67 36.30 -2.87
CA ASP A 139 -4.20 35.85 -4.19
C ASP A 139 -2.67 35.66 -4.21
N HIS A 140 -1.92 36.61 -3.64
CA HIS A 140 -0.47 36.50 -3.50
C HIS A 140 -0.06 35.27 -2.68
N VAL A 141 -0.76 35.00 -1.57
CA VAL A 141 -0.54 33.78 -0.78
C VAL A 141 -0.87 32.54 -1.61
N GLN A 142 -1.99 32.49 -2.34
CA GLN A 142 -2.34 31.33 -3.16
C GLN A 142 -1.32 31.06 -4.27
N CYS A 143 -0.80 32.10 -4.91
CA CYS A 143 0.29 32.00 -5.88
C CYS A 143 1.54 31.39 -5.23
N PHE A 144 1.95 31.92 -4.08
CA PHE A 144 3.11 31.43 -3.34
C PHE A 144 2.91 29.96 -2.91
N LEU A 145 1.74 29.60 -2.38
CA LEU A 145 1.43 28.23 -2.01
C LEU A 145 1.53 27.28 -3.20
N THR A 146 1.11 27.72 -4.38
CA THR A 146 1.16 26.91 -5.60
C THR A 146 2.60 26.64 -6.03
N GLU A 147 3.49 27.64 -5.94
CA GLU A 147 4.91 27.50 -6.27
C GLU A 147 5.65 26.54 -5.32
N TYR A 148 5.32 26.58 -4.02
CA TYR A 148 5.95 25.77 -2.98
C TYR A 148 5.17 24.50 -2.60
N ASN A 149 4.21 24.07 -3.42
CA ASN A 149 3.39 22.88 -3.19
C ASN A 149 4.17 21.59 -3.50
N HIS A 150 5.23 21.33 -2.74
CA HIS A 150 6.00 20.10 -2.90
C HIS A 150 5.32 18.94 -2.17
N PRO A 151 5.19 17.76 -2.80
CA PRO A 151 4.72 16.58 -2.11
C PRO A 151 5.64 16.30 -0.92
N PRO A 152 5.09 15.83 0.21
CA PRO A 152 5.91 15.44 1.35
C PRO A 152 6.96 14.43 0.87
N PRO A 153 8.21 14.53 1.37
CA PRO A 153 9.25 13.58 1.00
C PRO A 153 8.75 12.16 1.27
N LYS A 154 9.02 11.25 0.33
CA LYS A 154 8.59 9.85 0.43
C LYS A 154 8.96 9.31 1.81
N SER A 155 7.95 8.81 2.51
CA SER A 155 8.17 8.25 3.84
C SER A 155 9.15 7.09 3.74
N PHE A 156 10.05 6.98 4.70
CA PHE A 156 10.97 5.85 4.85
C PHE A 156 10.26 4.49 4.71
N HIS A 157 8.98 4.42 5.08
CA HIS A 157 8.13 3.24 4.92
C HIS A 157 7.88 2.86 3.45
N GLU A 158 7.62 3.83 2.58
CA GLU A 158 7.41 3.60 1.15
C GLU A 158 8.69 3.07 0.50
N GLU A 159 9.83 3.64 0.87
CA GLU A 159 11.14 3.18 0.40
C GLU A 159 11.49 1.78 0.91
N MET A 160 11.19 1.49 2.19
CA MET A 160 11.33 0.16 2.78
C MET A 160 10.48 -0.89 2.05
N LEU A 161 9.20 -0.59 1.77
CA LEU A 161 8.28 -1.46 1.03
C LEU A 161 8.82 -1.79 -0.37
N LYS A 162 9.29 -0.77 -1.09
CA LYS A 162 9.87 -0.94 -2.43
C LYS A 162 11.14 -1.79 -2.41
N ASN A 163 11.98 -1.61 -1.41
CA ASN A 163 13.19 -2.41 -1.23
C ASN A 163 12.85 -3.88 -0.92
N LEU A 164 11.84 -4.12 -0.07
CA LEU A 164 11.37 -5.46 0.26
C LEU A 164 10.79 -6.18 -0.97
N GLN A 165 9.96 -5.48 -1.77
CA GLN A 165 9.39 -6.03 -3.01
C GLN A 165 10.49 -6.41 -4.00
N LYS A 166 11.48 -5.54 -4.20
CA LYS A 166 12.63 -5.80 -5.08
C LYS A 166 13.47 -6.99 -4.60
N GLN A 167 13.55 -7.21 -3.29
CA GLN A 167 14.24 -8.37 -2.72
C GLN A 167 13.47 -9.67 -2.98
N GLN A 168 12.14 -9.66 -2.84
CA GLN A 168 11.30 -10.81 -3.17
C GLN A 168 11.36 -11.18 -4.65
N GLU A 169 11.27 -10.21 -5.56
CA GLU A 169 11.39 -10.44 -7.00
C GLU A 169 12.72 -11.09 -7.39
N LYS A 170 13.83 -10.63 -6.78
CA LYS A 170 15.15 -11.22 -7.01
C LYS A 170 15.23 -12.68 -6.55
N LEU A 171 14.65 -12.99 -5.38
CA LEU A 171 14.63 -14.36 -4.87
C LEU A 171 13.77 -15.27 -5.76
N ALA A 172 12.60 -14.80 -6.19
CA ALA A 172 11.72 -15.53 -7.09
C ALA A 172 12.40 -15.83 -8.44
N LEU A 173 13.11 -14.84 -9.02
CA LEU A 173 13.85 -15.02 -10.26
C LEU A 173 15.01 -16.02 -10.11
N GLU A 174 15.72 -15.99 -8.97
CA GLU A 174 16.80 -16.94 -8.70
C GLU A 174 16.27 -18.36 -8.50
N GLU A 175 15.16 -18.53 -7.79
CA GLU A 175 14.48 -19.82 -7.63
C GLU A 175 13.99 -20.38 -8.97
N GLU A 176 13.39 -19.53 -9.81
CA GLU A 176 12.96 -19.92 -11.15
C GLU A 176 14.15 -20.39 -12.00
N ARG A 177 15.26 -19.64 -11.98
CA ARG A 177 16.48 -20.03 -12.71
C ARG A 177 17.03 -21.37 -12.22
N ARG A 178 17.10 -21.57 -10.90
CA ARG A 178 17.54 -22.85 -10.31
C ARG A 178 16.62 -24.00 -10.71
N MET A 179 15.31 -23.78 -10.71
CA MET A 179 14.33 -24.78 -11.12
C MET A 179 14.46 -25.14 -12.60
N GLN A 180 14.67 -24.14 -13.47
CA GLN A 180 14.93 -24.36 -14.90
C GLN A 180 16.23 -25.14 -15.12
N GLU A 181 17.32 -24.81 -14.40
CA GLU A 181 18.59 -25.55 -14.48
C GLU A 181 18.44 -27.02 -14.06
N ILE A 182 17.69 -27.29 -12.98
CA ILE A 182 17.42 -28.67 -12.53
C ILE A 182 16.60 -29.41 -13.60
N LYS A 183 15.53 -28.80 -14.10
CA LYS A 183 14.66 -29.40 -15.12
C LYS A 183 15.41 -29.72 -16.41
N MET A 184 16.31 -28.84 -16.85
CA MET A 184 17.16 -29.07 -18.01
C MET A 184 18.11 -30.24 -17.81
N LYS A 185 18.74 -30.37 -16.63
CA LYS A 185 19.62 -31.50 -16.29
C LYS A 185 18.83 -32.82 -16.19
N GLU A 186 17.65 -32.79 -15.60
CA GLU A 186 16.76 -33.96 -15.55
C GLU A 186 16.31 -34.40 -16.94
N GLU A 187 15.99 -33.47 -17.84
CA GLU A 187 15.63 -33.80 -19.21
C GLU A 187 16.82 -34.38 -19.99
N GLN A 188 18.01 -33.79 -19.83
CA GLN A 188 19.25 -34.25 -20.45
C GLN A 188 19.58 -35.68 -20.01
N THR A 189 19.57 -35.94 -18.70
CA THR A 189 19.86 -37.28 -18.16
C THR A 189 18.80 -38.30 -18.57
N ARG A 190 17.52 -37.92 -18.60
CA ARG A 190 16.44 -38.79 -19.11
C ARG A 190 16.68 -39.17 -20.57
N ARG A 191 17.11 -38.22 -21.41
CA ARG A 191 17.41 -38.47 -22.82
C ARG A 191 18.61 -39.40 -22.99
N GLU A 192 19.67 -39.21 -22.20
CA GLU A 192 20.84 -40.10 -22.20
C GLU A 192 20.48 -41.54 -21.81
N ILE A 193 19.68 -41.72 -20.75
CA ILE A 193 19.20 -43.04 -20.32
C ILE A 193 18.39 -43.73 -21.43
N LEU A 194 17.48 -43.00 -22.09
CA LEU A 194 16.68 -43.55 -23.19
C LEU A 194 17.54 -43.97 -24.38
N ASN A 195 18.52 -43.15 -24.76
CA ASN A 195 19.44 -43.46 -25.85
C ASN A 195 20.29 -44.71 -25.54
N GLU A 196 20.78 -44.84 -24.31
CA GLU A 196 21.55 -46.02 -23.86
C GLU A 196 20.69 -47.29 -23.85
N ILE A 197 19.42 -47.20 -23.41
CA ILE A 197 18.48 -48.32 -23.48
C ILE A 197 18.27 -48.76 -24.93
N GLN A 198 17.97 -47.82 -25.83
CA GLN A 198 17.74 -48.12 -27.25
C GLN A 198 18.95 -48.80 -27.89
N LYS A 199 20.16 -48.28 -27.65
CA LYS A 199 21.40 -48.88 -28.15
C LYS A 199 21.59 -50.33 -27.68
N ARG A 200 21.34 -50.59 -26.39
CA ARG A 200 21.42 -51.96 -25.84
C ARG A 200 20.36 -52.88 -26.40
N GLU A 201 19.15 -52.39 -26.66
CA GLU A 201 18.09 -53.17 -27.30
C GLU A 201 18.44 -53.53 -28.74
N GLU A 202 19.01 -52.59 -29.51
CA GLU A 202 19.49 -52.82 -30.87
C GLU A 202 20.64 -53.84 -30.90
N GLU A 203 21.64 -53.70 -30.04
CA GLU A 203 22.74 -54.67 -29.89
C GLU A 203 22.23 -56.08 -29.55
N LYS A 204 21.28 -56.17 -28.60
CA LYS A 204 20.66 -57.44 -28.21
C LYS A 204 19.81 -58.04 -29.35
N LYS A 205 19.16 -57.21 -30.16
CA LYS A 205 18.38 -57.66 -31.32
C LYS A 205 19.30 -58.19 -32.43
N GLU A 206 20.42 -57.52 -32.69
CA GLU A 206 21.40 -57.95 -33.67
C GLU A 206 22.12 -59.23 -33.22
N GLU A 207 22.48 -59.36 -31.94
CA GLU A 207 23.05 -60.60 -31.40
C GLU A 207 22.07 -61.77 -31.53
N LYS A 208 20.78 -61.56 -31.23
CA LYS A 208 19.73 -62.57 -31.47
C LYS A 208 19.65 -62.96 -32.95
N ARG A 209 19.70 -61.99 -33.87
CA ARG A 209 19.69 -62.24 -35.32
C ARG A 209 20.90 -63.08 -35.75
N ARG A 210 22.10 -62.75 -35.24
CA ARG A 210 23.33 -63.50 -35.52
C ARG A 210 23.29 -64.93 -35.00
N LYS A 211 22.75 -65.15 -33.79
CA LYS A 211 22.58 -66.50 -33.23
C LYS A 211 21.58 -67.34 -34.03
N GLU A 212 20.50 -66.74 -34.52
CA GLU A 212 19.52 -67.43 -35.35
C GLU A 212 20.11 -67.85 -36.70
N VAL A 213 20.88 -66.97 -37.35
CA VAL A 213 21.60 -67.30 -38.60
C VAL A 213 22.60 -68.45 -38.38
N ALA A 214 23.41 -68.37 -37.33
CA ALA A 214 24.39 -69.44 -37.02
C ALA A 214 23.70 -70.78 -36.69
N LYS A 215 22.50 -70.75 -36.10
CA LYS A 215 21.70 -71.96 -35.86
C LYS A 215 21.19 -72.54 -37.18
N GLN A 216 20.70 -71.70 -38.09
CA GLN A 216 20.23 -72.13 -39.41
C GLN A 216 21.36 -72.73 -40.25
N GLU A 217 22.53 -72.10 -40.29
CA GLU A 217 23.72 -72.62 -40.98
C GLU A 217 24.20 -73.97 -40.41
N ARG A 218 24.10 -74.19 -39.10
CA ARG A 218 24.42 -75.50 -38.50
C ARG A 218 23.45 -76.59 -38.93
N ILE A 219 22.16 -76.26 -39.00
CA ILE A 219 21.13 -77.20 -39.46
C ILE A 219 21.34 -77.53 -40.95
N GLU A 220 21.65 -76.53 -41.77
CA GLU A 220 21.95 -76.72 -43.20
C GLU A 220 23.21 -77.56 -43.41
N ASN A 221 24.30 -77.27 -42.70
CA ASN A 221 25.53 -78.08 -42.73
C ASN A 221 25.31 -79.51 -42.24
N ALA A 222 24.52 -79.72 -41.18
CA ALA A 222 24.19 -81.05 -40.70
C ALA A 222 23.36 -81.83 -41.74
N ASN A 223 22.42 -81.17 -42.44
CA ASN A 223 21.67 -81.78 -43.53
C ASN A 223 22.56 -82.16 -44.72
N LEU A 224 23.55 -81.34 -45.07
CA LEU A 224 24.54 -81.65 -46.11
C LEU A 224 25.40 -82.88 -45.72
N MET A 225 25.87 -82.95 -44.46
CA MET A 225 26.62 -84.10 -43.96
C MET A 225 25.79 -85.39 -43.91
N CYS A 226 24.49 -85.30 -43.61
CA CYS A 226 23.59 -86.44 -43.66
C CYS A 226 23.32 -86.91 -45.10
N GLN A 227 23.35 -86.03 -46.11
CA GLN A 227 23.29 -86.44 -47.51
C GLN A 227 24.59 -87.10 -47.99
N GLU A 228 25.76 -86.64 -47.55
CA GLU A 228 27.04 -87.30 -47.88
C GLU A 228 27.19 -88.68 -47.21
N ASN A 229 26.67 -88.87 -46.00
CA ASN A 229 26.74 -90.15 -45.28
C ASN A 229 25.74 -91.22 -45.75
N VAL A 230 24.72 -90.87 -46.53
CA VAL A 230 23.84 -91.88 -47.19
C VAL A 230 24.57 -92.57 -48.35
N ASN A 231 25.66 -92.00 -48.89
CA ASN A 231 26.47 -92.63 -49.94
C ASN A 231 27.62 -93.51 -49.40
N LYS A 232 27.74 -93.71 -48.08
CA LYS A 232 28.90 -94.41 -47.50
C LYS A 232 28.61 -95.25 -46.25
N ILE A 233 27.50 -95.98 -46.22
CA ILE A 233 27.31 -97.10 -45.27
C ILE A 233 26.64 -98.29 -46.00
N ASN A 234 27.46 -99.08 -46.69
CA ASN A 234 27.21 -100.50 -46.97
C ASN A 234 28.45 -101.28 -46.51
N ASN A 235 28.51 -101.61 -45.22
CA ASN A 235 28.79 -102.98 -44.76
C ASN A 235 28.93 -103.03 -43.24
N THR A 236 28.07 -103.86 -42.65
CA THR A 236 28.34 -104.80 -41.55
C THR A 236 29.09 -104.28 -40.33
N GLY A 237 28.58 -104.33 -39.10
CA GLY A 237 27.52 -105.15 -38.54
C GLY A 237 27.95 -105.53 -37.11
N LYS A 238 27.02 -105.33 -36.14
CA LYS A 238 26.64 -106.19 -35.00
C LYS A 238 27.78 -106.83 -34.14
N THR A 239 27.79 -106.87 -32.80
CA THR A 239 26.70 -106.90 -31.79
C THR A 239 27.28 -106.99 -30.35
N THR A 240 26.49 -106.58 -29.33
CA THR A 240 26.34 -107.13 -27.92
C THR A 240 27.55 -107.09 -26.95
N THR A 241 27.48 -106.82 -25.63
CA THR A 241 26.43 -106.80 -24.57
C THR A 241 27.05 -106.31 -23.23
N ALA A 242 26.21 -105.75 -22.33
CA ALA A 242 26.25 -105.78 -20.83
C ALA A 242 27.48 -105.20 -20.08
N ALA A 243 27.44 -104.68 -18.84
CA ALA A 243 26.45 -104.19 -17.87
C ALA A 243 27.26 -103.63 -16.66
N SER A 244 26.67 -102.72 -15.85
CA SER A 244 27.04 -102.37 -14.44
C SER A 244 28.48 -101.82 -14.20
N ASP A 245 28.81 -100.99 -13.22
CA ASP A 245 28.31 -100.79 -11.86
C ASP A 245 28.74 -99.41 -11.33
N GLY A 246 28.09 -98.95 -10.26
CA GLY A 246 28.31 -97.64 -9.65
C GLY A 246 29.44 -97.57 -8.62
N SER A 247 29.71 -96.35 -8.14
CA SER A 247 30.26 -96.07 -6.81
C SER A 247 29.92 -94.64 -6.37
N LEU A 248 29.04 -94.55 -5.37
CA LEU A 248 29.00 -93.53 -4.31
C LEU A 248 30.19 -93.78 -3.33
N PRO A 249 30.51 -92.97 -2.26
CA PRO A 249 29.63 -92.08 -1.48
C PRO A 249 30.28 -90.73 -1.04
N ASP A 250 29.46 -89.71 -0.74
CA ASP A 250 29.14 -89.17 0.60
C ASP A 250 30.33 -88.60 1.41
N HIS A 251 30.31 -87.27 1.64
CA HIS A 251 30.53 -86.74 2.98
C HIS A 251 30.04 -85.29 3.12
N GLY A 252 29.07 -85.14 4.03
CA GLY A 252 29.24 -84.19 5.14
C GLY A 252 28.67 -82.80 4.89
N GLY A 253 27.37 -82.67 5.14
CA GLY A 253 26.74 -81.37 5.28
C GLY A 253 27.34 -80.51 6.38
N THR A 254 27.28 -79.20 6.20
CA THR A 254 27.11 -78.27 7.32
C THR A 254 26.11 -77.21 6.92
N ASN A 255 24.88 -77.47 7.37
CA ASN A 255 23.85 -76.49 7.61
C ASN A 255 24.42 -75.43 8.56
N ARG A 256 24.53 -74.16 8.13
CA ARG A 256 24.67 -73.01 9.04
C ARG A 256 24.31 -71.69 8.35
N ASN A 257 23.04 -71.33 8.58
CA ASN A 257 22.54 -70.01 8.92
C ASN A 257 22.87 -68.82 8.01
N ARG A 258 21.85 -68.50 7.20
CA ARG A 258 21.56 -67.20 6.59
C ARG A 258 21.51 -66.09 7.67
N PRO A 259 22.32 -65.02 7.61
CA PRO A 259 22.05 -63.83 8.39
C PRO A 259 21.11 -62.93 7.59
N HIS A 260 19.87 -62.81 8.07
CA HIS A 260 18.99 -61.70 7.73
C HIS A 260 19.41 -60.53 8.63
N SER A 261 20.11 -59.52 8.09
CA SER A 261 20.27 -58.24 8.77
C SER A 261 19.14 -57.31 8.31
N ALA A 262 18.08 -57.27 9.12
CA ALA A 262 17.07 -56.23 9.08
C ALA A 262 17.67 -54.92 9.63
N GLY A 263 18.18 -54.08 8.74
CA GLY A 263 18.69 -52.74 9.06
C GLY A 263 17.74 -51.64 8.60
N ARG A 264 16.49 -51.63 9.09
CA ARG A 264 15.64 -50.43 8.99
C ARG A 264 15.83 -49.63 10.27
N SER A 265 16.52 -48.50 10.16
CA SER A 265 16.52 -47.44 11.18
C SER A 265 15.08 -47.02 11.43
N LYS A 266 14.51 -47.51 12.52
CA LYS A 266 13.24 -47.02 13.06
C LYS A 266 13.58 -45.71 13.75
N ARG A 267 13.46 -44.60 13.01
CA ARG A 267 13.42 -43.27 13.60
C ARG A 267 12.24 -43.31 14.59
N ASP A 268 12.58 -43.32 15.87
CA ASP A 268 11.63 -43.20 16.95
C ASP A 268 10.91 -41.86 16.74
N ARG A 269 9.69 -41.91 16.20
CA ARG A 269 8.77 -40.79 16.29
C ARG A 269 8.34 -40.81 17.74
N GLN A 270 9.02 -40.02 18.57
CA GLN A 270 8.43 -39.50 19.79
C GLN A 270 7.14 -38.79 19.38
N TYR A 271 6.03 -39.52 19.42
CA TYR A 271 4.74 -38.90 19.61
C TYR A 271 4.85 -38.17 20.93
N SER A 272 4.77 -36.84 20.86
CA SER A 272 4.51 -36.02 22.05
C SER A 272 3.26 -36.59 22.69
N VAL A 273 3.45 -37.32 23.79
CA VAL A 273 2.36 -37.76 24.64
C VAL A 273 1.80 -36.48 25.22
N CYS A 274 0.65 -36.05 24.70
CA CYS A 274 -0.13 -34.96 25.28
C CYS A 274 -0.66 -35.43 26.64
N LEU A 275 0.19 -35.39 27.67
CA LEU A 275 -0.26 -35.20 29.03
C LEU A 275 -0.35 -33.70 29.26
N THR A 276 -1.56 -33.17 29.20
CA THR A 276 -2.10 -32.47 30.36
C THR A 276 -3.62 -32.47 30.25
N ASP A 277 -4.19 -33.20 31.20
CA ASP A 277 -5.53 -33.04 31.74
C ASP A 277 -5.68 -31.58 32.18
N ASP A 278 -6.30 -30.76 31.34
CA ASP A 278 -6.83 -29.44 31.67
C ASP A 278 -7.76 -29.06 30.53
N SER A 279 -9.01 -29.48 30.66
CA SER A 279 -10.14 -28.97 29.88
C SER A 279 -10.37 -27.49 30.23
N THR A 280 -9.44 -26.64 29.79
CA THR A 280 -9.69 -25.21 29.66
C THR A 280 -10.65 -25.04 28.48
N PRO A 281 -11.77 -24.32 28.65
CA PRO A 281 -12.69 -24.09 27.55
C PRO A 281 -11.92 -23.39 26.43
N PHE A 282 -11.96 -23.97 25.23
CA PHE A 282 -11.39 -23.36 24.04
C PHE A 282 -12.09 -22.02 23.81
N GLU A 283 -11.36 -20.93 24.01
CA GLU A 283 -11.89 -19.59 23.80
C GLU A 283 -11.88 -19.29 22.30
N VAL A 284 -13.05 -19.00 21.76
CA VAL A 284 -13.21 -18.64 20.34
C VAL A 284 -13.24 -17.13 20.24
N LEU A 285 -12.28 -16.56 19.50
CA LEU A 285 -12.21 -15.13 19.23
C LEU A 285 -12.80 -14.85 17.85
N THR A 286 -13.65 -13.83 17.79
CA THR A 286 -14.23 -13.34 16.53
C THR A 286 -13.68 -11.95 16.24
N PHE A 287 -13.13 -11.77 15.05
CA PHE A 287 -12.54 -10.53 14.58
C PHE A 287 -13.37 -9.99 13.41
N ASP A 288 -13.92 -8.78 13.55
CA ASP A 288 -14.60 -8.09 12.47
C ASP A 288 -13.57 -7.40 11.55
N ILE A 289 -13.45 -7.85 10.30
CA ILE A 289 -12.55 -7.26 9.29
C ILE A 289 -13.34 -6.35 8.35
N GLY A 290 -14.12 -5.42 8.93
CA GLY A 290 -14.90 -4.43 8.18
C GLY A 290 -15.81 -5.04 7.12
N CYS A 291 -15.79 -4.49 5.89
CA CYS A 291 -16.69 -4.88 4.80
C CYS A 291 -16.47 -6.31 4.25
N SER A 292 -15.39 -6.99 4.65
CA SER A 292 -14.96 -8.29 4.09
C SER A 292 -15.30 -9.52 4.94
N GLY A 293 -16.01 -9.36 6.06
CA GLY A 293 -16.51 -10.48 6.88
C GLY A 293 -15.82 -10.66 8.22
N GLN A 294 -16.20 -11.72 8.93
CA GLN A 294 -15.68 -12.08 10.26
C GLN A 294 -14.67 -13.22 10.15
N ILE A 295 -13.54 -13.09 10.85
CA ILE A 295 -12.59 -14.19 11.06
C ILE A 295 -12.82 -14.78 12.45
N VAL A 296 -12.98 -16.10 12.49
CA VAL A 296 -13.12 -16.87 13.72
C VAL A 296 -11.84 -17.64 13.97
N VAL A 297 -11.25 -17.46 15.16
CA VAL A 297 -9.99 -18.10 15.57
C VAL A 297 -10.18 -18.81 16.89
N HIS A 298 -9.76 -20.06 16.95
CA HIS A 298 -9.69 -20.82 18.21
C HIS A 298 -8.38 -20.45 18.92
N ARG A 299 -8.47 -19.87 20.12
CA ARG A 299 -7.31 -19.55 20.95
C ARG A 299 -6.77 -20.82 21.60
N GLY A 300 -5.50 -21.08 21.37
CA GLY A 300 -4.74 -22.20 21.92
C GLY A 300 -3.86 -21.79 23.10
N LYS A 301 -2.80 -22.58 23.34
CA LYS A 301 -1.91 -22.40 24.50
C LYS A 301 -1.15 -21.06 24.45
N CYS A 302 -0.94 -20.46 25.62
CA CYS A 302 -0.08 -19.29 25.81
C CYS A 302 1.37 -19.66 25.47
N LEU A 303 1.98 -18.89 24.58
CA LEU A 303 3.37 -19.00 24.16
C LEU A 303 4.31 -18.17 25.02
N GLY A 304 3.83 -17.03 25.52
CA GLY A 304 4.65 -16.11 26.29
C GLY A 304 3.85 -14.94 26.83
N LYS A 305 4.29 -14.41 27.97
CA LYS A 305 3.69 -13.27 28.65
C LYS A 305 4.79 -12.31 29.07
N ASP A 306 4.61 -11.05 28.75
CA ASP A 306 5.43 -9.93 29.20
C ASP A 306 4.56 -9.06 30.12
N GLU A 307 4.79 -9.20 31.43
CA GLU A 307 4.00 -8.53 32.46
C GLU A 307 4.30 -7.03 32.53
N LEU A 308 5.48 -6.59 32.12
CA LEU A 308 5.87 -5.17 32.14
C LEU A 308 5.14 -4.39 31.04
N LEU A 309 4.94 -5.01 29.88
CA LEU A 309 4.24 -4.42 28.74
C LEU A 309 2.76 -4.79 28.66
N GLY A 310 2.27 -5.62 29.59
CA GLY A 310 0.89 -6.13 29.57
C GLY A 310 0.58 -6.94 28.31
N LYS A 311 1.58 -7.61 27.72
CA LYS A 311 1.48 -8.33 26.45
C LYS A 311 1.44 -9.84 26.68
N SER A 312 0.47 -10.52 26.09
CA SER A 312 0.41 -11.98 26.07
C SER A 312 0.34 -12.50 24.63
N VAL A 313 0.95 -13.64 24.36
CA VAL A 313 1.04 -14.24 23.03
C VAL A 313 0.49 -15.67 23.08
N TYR A 314 -0.39 -16.04 22.15
CA TYR A 314 -1.02 -17.35 22.09
C TYR A 314 -0.90 -17.96 20.70
N ASN A 315 -0.89 -19.29 20.63
CA ASN A 315 -1.18 -20.00 19.39
C ASN A 315 -2.66 -19.86 19.06
N GLY A 316 -3.01 -19.76 17.78
CA GLY A 316 -4.39 -19.79 17.30
C GLY A 316 -4.54 -20.66 16.07
N LEU A 317 -5.77 -21.09 15.80
CA LEU A 317 -6.17 -21.79 14.59
C LEU A 317 -7.34 -21.06 13.97
N GLU A 318 -7.18 -20.57 12.74
CA GLU A 318 -8.27 -19.97 11.98
C GLU A 318 -9.24 -21.06 11.51
N THR A 319 -10.52 -20.93 11.85
CA THR A 319 -11.51 -21.98 11.65
C THR A 319 -11.86 -22.20 10.16
N ALA A 320 -11.89 -21.13 9.37
CA ALA A 320 -12.30 -21.20 7.96
C ALA A 320 -11.22 -21.79 7.05
N SER A 321 -9.95 -21.39 7.26
CA SER A 321 -8.83 -21.78 6.42
C SER A 321 -8.02 -22.95 6.98
N GLY A 322 -8.11 -23.20 8.29
CA GLY A 322 -7.27 -24.17 8.99
C GLY A 322 -5.81 -23.71 9.17
N HIS A 323 -5.50 -22.43 8.94
CA HIS A 323 -4.15 -21.90 9.12
C HIS A 323 -3.83 -21.64 10.60
N PHE A 324 -2.59 -21.93 10.99
CA PHE A 324 -2.06 -21.54 12.29
C PHE A 324 -1.76 -20.05 12.31
N VAL A 325 -2.21 -19.37 13.36
CA VAL A 325 -2.03 -17.95 13.58
C VAL A 325 -1.43 -17.69 14.96
N VAL A 326 -0.87 -16.50 15.16
CA VAL A 326 -0.38 -16.04 16.46
C VAL A 326 -1.27 -14.91 16.94
N ILE A 327 -1.82 -15.04 18.14
CA ILE A 327 -2.70 -14.06 18.75
C ILE A 327 -1.89 -13.22 19.72
N TYR A 328 -1.94 -11.90 19.56
CA TYR A 328 -1.34 -10.94 20.48
C TYR A 328 -2.43 -10.25 21.28
N GLU A 329 -2.34 -10.34 22.60
CA GLU A 329 -3.25 -9.69 23.54
C GLU A 329 -2.49 -8.61 24.31
N TRP A 330 -3.07 -7.42 24.40
CA TRP A 330 -2.49 -6.29 25.12
C TRP A 330 -3.48 -5.77 26.14
N VAL A 331 -3.07 -5.73 27.41
CA VAL A 331 -3.86 -5.18 28.50
C VAL A 331 -3.32 -3.79 28.84
N LEU A 332 -3.99 -2.77 28.32
CA LEU A 332 -3.65 -1.37 28.57
C LEU A 332 -4.28 -0.91 29.89
N GLN A 333 -3.46 -0.76 30.93
CA GLN A 333 -3.90 -0.17 32.20
C GLN A 333 -3.74 1.36 32.16
N TRP A 334 -4.84 2.07 31.90
CA TRP A 334 -4.85 3.53 31.95
C TRP A 334 -5.07 4.02 33.39
N GLN A 335 -4.03 4.61 33.98
CA GLN A 335 -4.12 5.30 35.25
C GLN A 335 -4.82 6.65 35.04
N LYS A 336 -6.12 6.71 35.36
CA LYS A 336 -6.90 7.96 35.33
C LYS A 336 -6.48 8.87 36.49
N LYS A 337 -5.28 9.44 36.44
CA LYS A 337 -4.99 10.67 37.21
C LYS A 337 -5.68 11.81 36.49
N MET A 338 -6.93 12.07 36.85
CA MET A 338 -7.59 13.35 36.57
C MET A 338 -6.76 14.45 37.24
N GLY A 339 -5.81 15.03 36.51
CA GLY A 339 -5.31 16.35 36.84
C GLY A 339 -6.49 17.30 36.88
N LYS A 340 -6.60 18.10 37.94
CA LYS A 340 -7.63 19.14 38.06
C LYS A 340 -7.45 20.09 36.88
N PHE A 341 -8.26 19.92 35.83
CA PHE A 341 -8.38 20.92 34.79
C PHE A 341 -8.97 22.16 35.46
N LEU A 342 -8.19 23.25 35.42
CA LEU A 342 -8.66 24.59 35.73
C LEU A 342 -9.71 24.96 34.67
N THR A 343 -10.98 24.65 34.94
CA THR A 343 -12.08 25.41 34.36
C THR A 343 -12.18 26.70 35.15
N ASN A 344 -11.53 27.75 34.66
CA ASN A 344 -11.95 29.12 34.96
C ASN A 344 -12.74 29.62 33.74
N GLN A 345 -14.04 29.79 34.01
CA GLN A 345 -15.06 30.66 33.42
C GLN A 345 -15.15 30.81 31.91
#